data_AF-A0A3N1SRE4-F1
#
_entry.id   AF-A0A3N1SRE4-F1
#
_cell.length_a   1.000
_cell.length_b   1.000
_cell.length_c   1.000
_cell.angle_alpha   90.00
_cell.angle_beta   90.00
_cell.angle_gamma   90.00
#
_symmetry.space_group_name_H-M   'P 1'
#
loop_
_entity.id
_entity.type
_entity.pdbx_description
1 polymer ?
#
loop_
_entity_poly.entity_id
_entity_poly.type
_entity_poly.pdbx_seq_one_letter_code
_entity_poly.pdbx_strand_id
1 'polypeptide(L)'
;MSRYSYCRIMVAGITVADTQILLGGVFKGTFERRALTVGDVEVEVRRNPDARDDEAPSNDFVRWPVQVETEPTTQDGEAVAVEIVSRILEALWGVEAQAVAACNFEDELPWKGGIQLLGSSEPE
;
A
#
# COMPACT_ATOMS: atom_id res chain seq x y z
N MET A 1 0.31 9.79 19.44
CA MET A 1 0.17 9.56 17.99
C MET A 1 -1.10 8.77 17.78
N SER A 2 -1.93 9.18 16.82
CA SER A 2 -3.18 8.52 16.49
C SER A 2 -2.92 7.13 15.88
N ARG A 3 -3.89 6.21 15.96
CA ARG A 3 -3.76 4.89 15.29
C ARG A 3 -3.68 5.06 13.76
N TYR A 4 -4.24 6.14 13.23
CA TYR A 4 -4.37 6.40 11.80
C TYR A 4 -3.24 7.24 11.21
N SER A 5 -2.22 7.60 12.00
CA SER A 5 -1.21 8.58 11.58
C SER A 5 -0.25 8.07 10.52
N TYR A 6 -0.20 6.76 10.26
CA TYR A 6 0.73 6.19 9.27
C TYR A 6 0.29 4.78 8.85
N CYS A 7 0.46 4.47 7.57
CA CYS A 7 0.37 3.11 7.06
C CYS A 7 1.44 2.86 6.01
N ARG A 8 2.07 1.68 6.09
CA ARG A 8 2.98 1.17 5.05
C ARG A 8 2.36 -0.03 4.38
N ILE A 9 2.39 -0.06 3.06
CA ILE A 9 1.89 -1.15 2.23
C ILE A 9 3.08 -1.72 1.46
N MET A 10 3.35 -3.00 1.65
CA MET A 10 4.34 -3.74 0.88
C MET A 10 3.68 -4.29 -0.37
N VAL A 11 4.34 -4.17 -1.52
CA VAL A 11 3.76 -4.50 -2.82
C VAL A 11 4.73 -5.29 -3.69
N ALA A 12 4.24 -6.38 -4.29
CA ALA A 12 4.95 -7.21 -5.28
C ALA A 12 4.11 -7.40 -6.56
N GLY A 13 4.77 -7.81 -7.65
CA GLY A 13 4.12 -8.03 -8.95
C GLY A 13 3.91 -6.77 -9.79
N ILE A 14 4.36 -5.60 -9.32
CA ILE A 14 4.26 -4.31 -10.02
C ILE A 14 5.49 -3.45 -9.72
N THR A 15 5.90 -2.59 -10.65
CA THR A 15 7.05 -1.69 -10.48
C THR A 15 6.66 -0.40 -9.74
N VAL A 16 7.64 0.32 -9.18
CA VAL A 16 7.40 1.65 -8.56
C VAL A 16 6.70 2.60 -9.53
N ALA A 17 7.14 2.64 -10.79
CA ALA A 17 6.59 3.55 -11.80
C ALA A 17 5.14 3.17 -12.15
N ASP A 18 4.86 1.88 -12.33
CA ASP A 18 3.50 1.42 -12.64
C ASP A 18 2.56 1.62 -11.46
N THR A 19 3.04 1.44 -10.22
CA THR A 19 2.27 1.78 -9.01
C THR A 19 1.92 3.25 -8.96
N GLN A 20 2.85 4.16 -9.31
CA GLN A 20 2.55 5.59 -9.38
C GLN A 20 1.51 5.91 -10.46
N ILE A 21 1.62 5.30 -11.64
CA ILE A 21 0.65 5.48 -12.74
C ILE A 21 -0.74 5.00 -12.30
N LEU A 22 -0.82 3.81 -11.70
CA LEU A 22 -2.06 3.23 -11.20
C LEU A 22 -2.73 4.14 -10.15
N LEU A 23 -2.00 4.51 -9.10
CA LEU A 23 -2.55 5.31 -8.00
C LEU A 23 -2.89 6.74 -8.46
N GLY A 24 -2.10 7.32 -9.36
CA GLY A 24 -2.41 8.59 -10.00
C GLY A 24 -3.74 8.53 -10.75
N GLY A 25 -4.01 7.44 -11.48
CA GLY A 25 -5.29 7.19 -12.15
C GLY A 25 -6.45 7.04 -11.17
N VAL A 26 -6.28 6.26 -10.10
CA VAL A 26 -7.32 5.98 -9.09
C VAL A 26 -7.76 7.24 -8.35
N PHE A 27 -6.79 8.10 -7.98
CA PHE A 27 -7.05 9.33 -7.25
C PHE A 27 -7.17 10.56 -8.15
N LYS A 28 -7.07 10.39 -9.47
CA LYS A 28 -7.08 11.48 -10.47
C LYS A 28 -6.07 12.57 -10.12
N GLY A 29 -4.89 12.17 -9.66
CA GLY A 29 -3.81 13.05 -9.23
C GLY A 29 -2.51 12.74 -9.95
N THR A 30 -1.55 13.64 -9.78
CA THR A 30 -0.21 13.51 -10.39
C THR A 30 0.82 13.35 -9.29
N PHE A 31 1.70 12.37 -9.44
CA PHE A 31 2.85 12.22 -8.55
C PHE A 31 3.90 13.30 -8.84
N GLU A 32 4.30 14.04 -7.81
CA GLU A 32 5.48 14.88 -7.83
C GLU A 32 6.66 14.08 -7.27
N ARG A 33 7.55 13.63 -8.17
CA ARG A 33 8.62 12.66 -7.89
C ARG A 33 8.09 11.32 -7.36
N ARG A 34 7.79 11.25 -6.07
CA ARG A 34 7.37 10.05 -5.34
C ARG A 34 6.12 10.24 -4.52
N ALA A 35 5.67 11.47 -4.34
CA ALA A 35 4.53 11.80 -3.50
C ALA A 35 3.32 12.22 -4.35
N LEU A 36 2.14 11.85 -3.88
CA LEU A 36 0.84 12.31 -4.36
C LEU A 36 0.02 12.73 -3.15
N THR A 37 -0.62 13.88 -3.21
CA THR A 37 -1.56 14.33 -2.17
C THR A 37 -2.98 13.94 -2.56
N VAL A 38 -3.68 13.23 -1.67
CA VAL A 38 -5.08 12.82 -1.82
C VAL A 38 -5.88 13.42 -0.66
N GLY A 39 -6.51 14.57 -0.88
CA GLY A 39 -7.11 15.34 0.21
C GLY A 39 -6.03 15.75 1.22
N ASP A 40 -6.22 15.39 2.49
CA ASP A 40 -5.26 15.65 3.57
C ASP A 40 -4.37 14.44 3.90
N VAL A 41 -4.14 13.55 2.93
CA VAL A 41 -3.25 12.39 3.08
C VAL A 41 -2.16 12.43 2.01
N GLU A 42 -0.91 12.38 2.43
CA GLU A 42 0.23 12.20 1.54
C GLU A 42 0.42 10.71 1.25
N VAL A 43 0.61 10.36 -0.01
CA VAL A 43 0.88 9.00 -0.48
C VAL A 43 2.26 9.00 -1.16
N GLU A 44 3.24 8.32 -0.58
CA GLU A 44 4.57 8.14 -1.17
C GLU A 44 4.72 6.73 -1.78
N VAL A 45 5.30 6.62 -2.98
CA VAL A 45 5.66 5.34 -3.61
C VAL A 45 7.17 5.27 -3.81
N ARG A 46 7.80 4.22 -3.30
CA ARG A 46 9.26 4.02 -3.38
C ARG A 46 9.66 2.56 -3.54
N ARG A 47 10.93 2.35 -3.92
CA ARG A 47 11.56 1.03 -3.83
C ARG A 47 11.75 0.71 -2.35
N ASN A 48 11.39 -0.50 -1.95
CA ASN A 48 11.67 -1.01 -0.62
C ASN A 48 13.19 -1.17 -0.44
N PRO A 49 13.82 -0.51 0.54
CA PRO A 49 15.26 -0.67 0.79
C PRO A 49 15.65 -2.08 1.24
N ASP A 50 14.71 -2.83 1.82
CA ASP A 50 14.90 -4.21 2.27
C ASP A 50 14.63 -5.25 1.16
N ALA A 51 14.27 -4.78 -0.04
CA ALA A 51 14.10 -5.64 -1.20
C ALA A 51 15.40 -6.34 -1.56
N ARG A 52 15.30 -7.65 -1.83
CA ARG A 52 16.38 -8.44 -2.39
C ARG A 52 16.10 -8.74 -3.86
N ASP A 53 17.16 -8.89 -4.64
CA ASP A 53 17.07 -9.20 -6.06
C ASP A 53 16.83 -10.71 -6.30
N ASP A 54 16.82 -11.52 -5.24
CA ASP A 54 16.62 -12.97 -5.25
C ASP A 54 15.13 -13.35 -5.41
N GLU A 55 14.88 -14.37 -6.23
CA GLU A 55 13.60 -14.72 -6.85
C GLU A 55 12.45 -15.12 -5.90
N ALA A 56 11.25 -14.79 -6.38
CA ALA A 56 9.89 -15.10 -5.93
C ALA A 56 9.36 -14.31 -4.72
N PRO A 57 8.13 -13.77 -4.80
CA PRO A 57 7.44 -13.25 -3.63
C PRO A 57 7.13 -14.42 -2.71
N SER A 58 8.03 -14.66 -1.76
CA SER A 58 7.70 -15.48 -0.60
C SER A 58 6.64 -14.75 0.23
N ASN A 59 5.99 -15.48 1.14
CA ASN A 59 5.12 -14.89 2.15
C ASN A 59 5.86 -13.88 3.08
N ASP A 60 7.17 -13.69 2.92
CA ASP A 60 7.96 -12.60 3.54
C ASP A 60 7.71 -11.26 2.82
N PHE A 61 6.48 -10.74 2.96
CA PHE A 61 6.05 -9.49 2.34
C PHE A 61 6.91 -8.28 2.75
N VAL A 62 7.64 -8.37 3.86
CA VAL A 62 8.56 -7.32 4.32
C VAL A 62 9.65 -7.02 3.28
N ARG A 63 9.97 -7.97 2.40
CA ARG A 63 11.00 -7.84 1.37
C ARG A 63 10.47 -7.54 -0.02
N TRP A 64 9.16 -7.31 -0.17
CA TRP A 64 8.59 -7.03 -1.48
C TRP A 64 9.12 -5.72 -2.06
N PRO A 65 9.31 -5.62 -3.40
CA PRO A 65 10.15 -4.60 -4.02
C PRO A 65 9.61 -3.17 -3.93
N VAL A 66 8.31 -2.99 -3.73
CA VAL A 66 7.66 -1.68 -3.71
C VAL A 66 7.04 -1.42 -2.34
N GLN A 67 7.18 -0.17 -1.89
CA GLN A 67 6.52 0.36 -0.70
C GLN A 67 5.61 1.52 -1.11
N VAL A 68 4.38 1.50 -0.59
CA VAL A 68 3.47 2.65 -0.58
C VAL A 68 3.29 3.08 0.87
N GLU A 69 3.51 4.36 1.16
CA GLU A 69 3.36 4.92 2.50
C GLU A 69 2.27 5.98 2.47
N THR A 70 1.42 5.99 3.49
CA THR A 70 0.36 6.99 3.63
C THR A 70 0.48 7.68 4.97
N GLU A 71 0.50 9.01 4.95
CA GLU A 71 0.60 9.84 6.16
C GLU A 71 -0.45 10.97 6.09
N PRO A 72 -1.46 10.96 6.98
CA PRO A 72 -2.34 12.10 7.16
C PRO A 72 -1.58 13.35 7.61
N THR A 73 -1.88 14.48 6.98
CA THR A 73 -1.29 15.78 7.32
C THR A 73 -2.17 16.60 8.27
N THR A 74 -3.44 16.19 8.45
CA THR A 74 -4.43 16.81 9.33
C THR A 74 -5.25 15.76 10.09
N GLN A 75 -6.03 16.18 11.09
CA GLN A 75 -7.00 15.30 11.77
C GLN A 75 -8.12 14.84 10.82
N ASP A 76 -8.49 15.64 9.83
CA ASP A 76 -9.48 15.26 8.82
C ASP A 76 -8.89 14.17 7.89
N GLY A 77 -7.58 14.23 7.62
CA GLY A 77 -6.84 13.18 6.94
C GLY A 77 -6.87 11.85 7.71
N GLU A 78 -6.75 11.88 9.03
CA GLU A 78 -6.85 10.67 9.87
C GLU A 78 -8.23 10.02 9.74
N ALA A 79 -9.29 10.83 9.63
CA ALA A 79 -10.67 10.34 9.51
C ALA A 79 -10.92 9.58 8.19
N VAL A 80 -10.12 9.84 7.14
CA VAL A 80 -10.24 9.19 5.82
C VAL A 80 -9.13 8.19 5.53
N ALA A 81 -8.19 7.96 6.46
CA ALA A 81 -7.03 7.10 6.26
C ALA A 81 -7.44 5.65 5.90
N VAL A 82 -8.43 5.09 6.60
CA VAL A 82 -8.94 3.73 6.33
C VAL A 82 -9.51 3.64 4.91
N GLU A 83 -10.28 4.62 4.47
CA GLU A 83 -10.87 4.65 3.13
C GLU A 83 -9.77 4.71 2.05
N ILE A 84 -8.80 5.63 2.21
CA ILE A 84 -7.73 5.82 1.23
C ILE A 84 -6.85 4.58 1.12
N VAL A 85 -6.44 4.00 2.25
CA VAL A 85 -5.62 2.78 2.26
C VAL A 85 -6.39 1.59 1.67
N SER A 86 -7.68 1.45 1.98
CA SER A 86 -8.52 0.39 1.39
C SER A 86 -8.58 0.50 -0.13
N ARG A 87 -8.77 1.71 -0.66
CA ARG A 87 -8.79 1.97 -2.11
C ARG A 87 -7.44 1.69 -2.78
N ILE A 88 -6.32 1.96 -2.11
CA ILE A 88 -4.97 1.60 -2.61
C ILE A 88 -4.85 0.08 -2.72
N LEU A 89 -5.21 -0.65 -1.67
CA LEU A 89 -5.13 -2.12 -1.66
C LEU A 89 -5.99 -2.74 -2.76
N GLU A 90 -7.25 -2.33 -2.87
CA GLU A 90 -8.17 -2.83 -3.89
C GLU A 90 -7.69 -2.53 -5.32
N ALA A 91 -7.12 -1.36 -5.55
CA ALA A 91 -6.54 -1.01 -6.85
C ALA A 91 -5.35 -1.90 -7.22
N LEU A 92 -4.47 -2.18 -6.25
CA LEU A 92 -3.31 -3.05 -6.44
C LEU A 92 -3.75 -4.49 -6.73
N TRP A 93 -4.68 -5.04 -5.93
CA TRP A 93 -5.21 -6.38 -6.19
C TRP A 93 -5.98 -6.46 -7.51
N GLY A 94 -6.64 -5.37 -7.93
CA GLY A 94 -7.35 -5.29 -9.20
C GLY A 94 -6.46 -5.41 -10.44
N VAL A 95 -5.15 -5.18 -10.30
CA VAL A 95 -4.14 -5.43 -11.35
C VAL A 95 -3.28 -6.66 -11.06
N GLU A 96 -3.78 -7.57 -10.23
CA GLU A 96 -3.14 -8.83 -9.84
C GLU A 96 -1.79 -8.64 -9.09
N ALA A 97 -1.51 -7.43 -8.60
CA ALA A 97 -0.38 -7.19 -7.72
C ALA A 97 -0.68 -7.70 -6.31
N GLN A 98 0.34 -8.25 -5.64
CA GLN A 98 0.22 -8.63 -4.23
C GLN A 98 0.47 -7.38 -3.38
N ALA A 99 -0.39 -7.15 -2.38
CA ALA A 99 -0.27 -5.99 -1.49
C ALA A 99 -0.68 -6.35 -0.06
N VAL A 100 0.14 -5.95 0.91
CA VAL A 100 -0.12 -6.11 2.36
C VAL A 100 0.17 -4.81 3.10
N ALA A 101 -0.83 -4.29 3.81
CA ALA A 101 -0.70 -3.16 4.72
C ALA A 101 -0.21 -3.63 6.10
N ALA A 102 0.78 -2.94 6.64
CA ALA A 102 1.31 -3.11 7.98
C ALA A 102 1.13 -1.78 8.74
N CYS A 103 0.02 -1.65 9.46
CA CYS A 103 -0.36 -0.45 10.21
C CYS A 103 -1.21 -0.78 11.43
N ASN A 104 -1.40 0.20 12.33
CA ASN A 104 -2.14 0.02 13.58
C ASN A 104 -3.68 -0.08 13.40
N PHE A 105 -4.16 -0.05 12.16
CA PHE A 105 -5.57 -0.18 11.81
C PHE A 105 -5.80 -1.24 10.73
N GLU A 106 -4.86 -2.19 10.60
CA GLU A 106 -4.96 -3.31 9.66
C GLU A 106 -6.25 -4.13 9.86
N ASP A 107 -6.78 -4.18 11.08
CA ASP A 107 -8.01 -4.88 11.42
C ASP A 107 -9.28 -4.28 10.80
N GLU A 108 -9.23 -3.00 10.42
CA GLU A 108 -10.32 -2.29 9.74
C GLU A 108 -10.20 -2.35 8.21
N LEU A 109 -9.05 -2.77 7.69
CA LEU A 109 -8.80 -2.85 6.26
C LEU A 109 -9.36 -4.15 5.65
N PRO A 110 -9.72 -4.13 4.35
CA PRO A 110 -10.10 -5.33 3.62
C PRO A 110 -9.07 -6.46 3.81
N TRP A 111 -9.56 -7.68 4.07
CA TRP A 111 -8.71 -8.86 4.28
C TRP A 111 -7.65 -8.70 5.38
N LYS A 112 -7.93 -7.86 6.39
CA LYS A 112 -7.00 -7.44 7.44
C LYS A 112 -5.72 -6.84 6.87
N GLY A 113 -5.88 -5.90 5.94
CA GLY A 113 -4.75 -5.30 5.21
C GLY A 113 -4.13 -6.24 4.19
N GLY A 114 -4.83 -7.28 3.72
CA GLY A 114 -4.32 -8.23 2.71
C GLY A 114 -3.58 -9.44 3.27
N ILE A 115 -3.28 -9.50 4.57
CA ILE A 115 -2.55 -10.63 5.16
C ILE A 115 -3.31 -11.96 4.99
N GLN A 116 -4.65 -11.91 4.98
CA GLN A 116 -5.48 -13.11 4.78
C GLN A 116 -5.41 -13.65 3.35
N LEU A 117 -5.05 -12.83 2.36
CA LEU A 117 -4.87 -13.26 0.97
C LEU A 117 -3.58 -14.08 0.80
N LEU A 118 -2.54 -13.78 1.59
CA LEU A 118 -1.29 -14.55 1.59
C LEU A 118 -1.45 -15.97 2.15
N GLY A 119 -2.24 -16.11 3.23
CA GLY A 119 -2.51 -17.41 3.85
C GLY A 119 -3.45 -18.33 3.04
N SER A 120 -4.05 -17.83 1.96
CA SER A 120 -4.97 -18.60 1.11
C SER A 120 -4.26 -19.36 -0.04
N SER A 121 -2.92 -19.34 -0.06
CA SER A 121 -2.09 -19.90 -1.13
C SER A 121 -1.34 -21.19 -0.76
N GLU A 122 -1.74 -21.89 0.30
CA GLU A 122 -1.26 -23.26 0.58
C GLU A 122 -2.26 -24.28 0.01
N PRO A 123 -1.89 -25.12 -0.96
CA PRO A 123 -2.68 -26.30 -1.28
C PRO A 123 -2.49 -27.34 -0.15
N GLU A 124 -3.59 -27.89 0.35
CA GLU A 124 -3.58 -29.15 1.13
C GLU A 124 -2.99 -30.32 0.33
#